data_AF-A0A370JY78-F1
#
_entry.id   AF-A0A370JY78-F1
#
_cell.length_a   1.000
_cell.length_b   1.000
_cell.length_c   1.000
_cell.angle_alpha   90.00
_cell.angle_beta   90.00
_cell.angle_gamma   90.00
#
_symmetry.space_group_name_H-M   'P 1'
#
loop_
_entity.id
_entity.type
_entity.pdbx_description
1 polymer ?
#
loop_
_entity_poly.entity_id
_entity_poly.type
_entity_poly.pdbx_seq_one_letter_code
_entity_poly.pdbx_strand_id
1 'polypeptide(L)'
;MELPILLIGFRGLLNLLVLLGLGAFLLLSFSLLLREPAPWQARFFRAVALLAVVAYTVELLVRTLLMGGMAWLHAVYGLMAAGILWFVSGLEPEGWLRKSLEKPPERVGPYFFWAALVGLLLWWRFIETGIAR
;
A
#
# COMPACT_ATOMS: atom_id res chain seq x y z
N MET A 1 -21.07 23.45 -1.96
CA MET A 1 -19.61 23.73 -1.99
C MET A 1 -18.78 22.82 -1.08
N GLU A 2 -19.39 21.92 -0.30
CA GLU A 2 -18.66 21.14 0.74
C GLU A 2 -18.05 19.82 0.23
N LEU A 3 -18.67 19.20 -0.77
CA LEU A 3 -18.23 17.89 -1.29
C LEU A 3 -16.77 17.88 -1.78
N PRO A 4 -16.27 18.87 -2.55
CA PRO A 4 -14.87 18.89 -2.97
C PRO A 4 -13.89 18.98 -1.79
N ILE A 5 -14.23 19.74 -0.75
CA ILE A 5 -13.40 19.92 0.45
C ILE A 5 -13.32 18.61 1.22
N LEU A 6 -14.45 17.94 1.43
CA LEU A 6 -14.52 16.64 2.10
C LEU A 6 -13.72 15.58 1.34
N LEU A 7 -13.79 15.55 0.01
CA LEU A 7 -13.04 14.60 -0.81
C LEU A 7 -11.52 14.84 -0.74
N ILE A 8 -11.08 16.09 -0.76
CA ILE A 8 -9.66 16.45 -0.62
C ILE A 8 -9.14 16.08 0.78
N GLY A 9 -9.91 16.37 1.82
CA GLY A 9 -9.57 16.00 3.20
C GLY A 9 -9.50 14.48 3.39
N PHE A 10 -10.49 13.76 2.87
CA PHE A 10 -10.53 12.29 2.91
C PHE A 10 -9.33 11.65 2.20
N ARG A 11 -8.97 12.15 1.01
CA ARG A 11 -7.76 11.75 0.28
C ARG A 11 -6.49 11.92 1.12
N GLY A 12 -6.35 13.07 1.79
CA GLY A 12 -5.23 13.33 2.71
C GLY A 12 -5.19 12.34 3.87
N LEU A 13 -6.35 12.08 4.49
CA LEU A 13 -6.47 11.11 5.59
C LEU A 13 -6.08 9.69 5.14
N LEU A 14 -6.53 9.24 3.97
CA LEU A 14 -6.17 7.92 3.44
C LEU A 14 -4.65 7.79 3.25
N ASN A 15 -4.00 8.80 2.67
CA ASN A 15 -2.55 8.81 2.50
C ASN A 15 -1.81 8.74 3.85
N LEU A 16 -2.29 9.48 4.86
CA LEU A 16 -1.73 9.44 6.21
C LEU A 16 -1.90 8.06 6.85
N LEU A 17 -3.09 7.46 6.75
CA LEU A 17 -3.36 6.14 7.32
C LEU A 17 -2.51 5.05 6.67
N VAL A 18 -2.26 5.12 5.36
CA VAL A 18 -1.35 4.19 4.67
C VAL A 18 0.08 4.33 5.18
N LEU A 19 0.60 5.57 5.29
CA LEU A 19 1.94 5.82 5.83
C LEU A 19 2.10 5.29 7.26
N LEU A 20 1.13 5.60 8.13
CA LEU A 20 1.14 5.13 9.51
C LEU A 20 1.03 3.60 9.59
N GLY A 21 0.17 2.99 8.77
CA GLY A 21 0.01 1.55 8.68
C GLY A 21 1.30 0.85 8.24
N LEU A 22 1.96 1.35 7.19
CA LEU A 22 3.23 0.82 6.71
C LEU A 22 4.36 1.01 7.73
N GLY A 23 4.45 2.19 8.35
CA GLY A 23 5.43 2.47 9.39
C GLY A 23 5.25 1.58 10.62
N ALA A 24 4.03 1.45 11.13
CA ALA A 24 3.70 0.56 12.24
C ALA A 24 4.00 -0.91 11.88
N PHE A 25 3.61 -1.35 10.69
CA PHE A 25 3.90 -2.70 10.24
C PHE A 25 5.40 -2.98 10.19
N LEU A 26 6.21 -2.07 9.63
CA LEU A 26 7.67 -2.21 9.56
C LEU A 26 8.32 -2.39 10.92
N LEU A 27 7.94 -1.55 11.89
CA LEU A 27 8.45 -1.63 13.26
C LEU A 27 8.12 -2.98 13.91
N LEU A 28 6.91 -3.50 13.68
CA LEU A 28 6.46 -4.78 14.22
C LEU A 28 7.04 -6.00 13.46
N SER A 29 7.58 -5.78 12.26
CA SER A 29 7.89 -6.86 11.31
C SER A 29 9.38 -7.12 11.12
N PHE A 30 10.25 -6.49 11.90
CA PHE A 30 11.69 -6.76 11.81
C PHE A 30 12.02 -8.25 12.01
N SER A 31 11.29 -8.91 12.91
CA SER A 31 11.43 -10.36 13.16
C SER A 31 11.03 -11.24 11.95
N LEU A 32 10.25 -10.72 11.00
CA LEU A 32 9.82 -11.46 9.81
C LEU A 32 10.96 -11.73 8.83
N LEU A 33 12.10 -11.05 8.97
CA LEU A 33 13.32 -11.40 8.24
C LEU A 33 13.82 -12.81 8.59
N LEU A 34 13.46 -13.32 9.77
CA LEU A 34 13.92 -14.60 10.29
C LEU A 34 12.79 -15.59 10.63
N ARG A 35 11.54 -15.11 10.70
CA ARG A 35 10.38 -15.87 11.18
C ARG A 35 9.19 -15.74 10.23
N GLU A 36 8.27 -16.71 10.30
CA GLU A 36 6.98 -16.60 9.60
C GLU A 36 6.04 -15.60 10.30
N PRO A 37 5.18 -14.91 9.52
CA PRO A 37 4.21 -13.98 10.08
C PRO A 37 3.16 -14.72 10.88
N ALA A 38 2.85 -14.19 12.07
CA ALA A 38 1.66 -14.59 12.80
C ALA A 38 0.39 -14.23 12.00
N PRO A 39 -0.73 -14.94 12.20
CA PRO A 39 -1.97 -14.67 11.46
C PRO A 39 -2.46 -13.22 11.58
N TRP A 40 -2.23 -12.56 12.72
CA TRP A 40 -2.59 -11.16 12.90
C TRP A 40 -1.70 -10.21 12.08
N GLN A 41 -0.41 -10.52 11.91
CA GLN A 41 0.51 -9.73 11.08
C GLN A 41 0.09 -9.80 9.62
N ALA A 42 -0.24 -11.01 9.13
CA ALA A 42 -0.74 -11.20 7.77
C ALA A 42 -2.04 -10.40 7.51
N ARG A 43 -3.00 -10.50 8.43
CA ARG A 43 -4.26 -9.72 8.36
C ARG A 43 -4.01 -8.21 8.42
N PHE A 44 -3.12 -7.76 9.28
CA PHE A 44 -2.79 -6.34 9.39
C PHE A 44 -2.13 -5.83 8.11
N PHE A 45 -1.16 -6.55 7.56
CA PHE A 45 -0.55 -6.22 6.27
C PHE A 45 -1.59 -6.17 5.14
N ARG A 46 -2.49 -7.15 5.06
CA ARG A 46 -3.57 -7.19 4.07
C ARG A 46 -4.53 -6.00 4.20
N ALA A 47 -4.84 -5.59 5.42
CA ALA A 47 -5.64 -4.39 5.66
C ALA A 47 -4.93 -3.13 5.16
N VAL A 48 -3.63 -2.99 5.44
CA VAL A 48 -2.80 -1.88 4.94
C VAL A 48 -2.70 -1.90 3.40
N ALA A 49 -2.53 -3.08 2.79
CA ALA A 49 -2.49 -3.24 1.35
C ALA A 49 -3.82 -2.84 0.68
N LEU A 50 -4.95 -3.30 1.23
CA LEU A 50 -6.28 -2.91 0.75
C LEU A 50 -6.49 -1.40 0.91
N LEU A 51 -6.09 -0.82 2.04
CA LEU A 51 -6.15 0.61 2.27
C LEU A 51 -5.32 1.40 1.24
N ALA A 52 -4.13 0.92 0.89
CA ALA A 52 -3.30 1.51 -0.15
C ALA A 52 -3.98 1.46 -1.53
N VAL A 53 -4.61 0.35 -1.89
CA VAL A 53 -5.39 0.23 -3.15
C VAL A 53 -6.55 1.24 -3.16
N VAL A 54 -7.30 1.35 -2.05
CA VAL A 54 -8.40 2.31 -1.93
C VAL A 54 -7.88 3.74 -2.01
N ALA A 55 -6.81 4.08 -1.28
CA ALA A 55 -6.19 5.40 -1.28
C ALA A 55 -5.72 5.81 -2.69
N TYR A 56 -5.05 4.91 -3.41
CA TYR A 56 -4.61 5.15 -4.79
C TYR A 56 -5.81 5.36 -5.74
N THR A 57 -6.84 4.54 -5.62
CA THR A 57 -8.06 4.66 -6.44
C THR A 57 -8.78 5.98 -6.18
N VAL A 58 -8.90 6.39 -4.91
CA VAL A 58 -9.49 7.67 -4.53
C VAL A 58 -8.65 8.83 -5.04
N GLU A 59 -7.31 8.76 -4.95
CA GLU A 59 -6.41 9.77 -5.51
C GLU A 59 -6.64 9.93 -7.02
N LEU A 60 -6.69 8.82 -7.77
CA LEU A 60 -6.96 8.84 -9.21
C LEU A 60 -8.28 9.54 -9.54
N LEU A 61 -9.34 9.17 -8.83
CA LEU A 61 -10.67 9.75 -9.04
C LEU A 61 -10.69 11.24 -8.70
N VAL A 62 -10.19 11.63 -7.53
CA VAL A 62 -10.17 13.03 -7.09
C VAL A 62 -9.36 13.89 -8.05
N ARG A 63 -8.18 13.45 -8.46
CA ARG A 63 -7.35 14.23 -9.38
C ARG A 63 -7.96 14.37 -10.76
N THR A 64 -8.51 13.28 -11.30
CA THR A 64 -9.12 13.28 -12.64
C THR A 64 -10.38 14.15 -12.68
N LEU A 65 -11.22 14.09 -11.63
CA LEU A 65 -12.49 14.81 -11.59
C LEU A 65 -12.36 16.27 -11.11
N LEU A 66 -11.41 16.56 -10.22
CA LEU A 66 -11.36 17.84 -9.49
C LEU A 66 -10.06 18.63 -9.67
N MET A 67 -8.98 18.05 -10.18
CA MET A 67 -7.64 18.69 -10.22
C MET A 67 -7.00 18.71 -11.61
N GLY A 68 -7.77 18.49 -12.67
CA GLY A 68 -7.27 18.60 -14.05
C GLY A 68 -6.34 17.47 -14.49
N GLY A 69 -6.33 16.35 -13.77
CA GLY A 69 -5.60 15.13 -14.15
C GLY A 69 -4.42 14.77 -13.24
N MET A 70 -3.69 13.73 -13.65
CA MET A 70 -2.62 13.13 -12.86
C MET A 70 -1.31 13.09 -13.64
N ALA A 71 -0.21 13.53 -13.01
CA ALA A 71 1.12 13.36 -13.60
C ALA A 71 1.49 11.87 -13.68
N TRP A 72 2.03 11.42 -14.82
CA TRP A 72 2.39 10.02 -15.05
C TRP A 72 3.29 9.45 -13.94
N LEU A 73 4.32 10.20 -13.55
CA LEU A 73 5.26 9.76 -12.52
C LEU A 73 4.59 9.52 -11.16
N HIS A 74 3.64 10.38 -10.79
CA HIS A 74 2.83 10.21 -9.58
C HIS A 74 1.94 8.96 -9.68
N ALA A 75 1.27 8.76 -10.81
CA ALA A 75 0.43 7.58 -11.04
C ALA A 75 1.23 6.27 -10.92
N VAL A 76 2.45 6.24 -11.46
CA VAL A 76 3.33 5.07 -11.43
C VAL A 76 3.77 4.73 -10.02
N TYR A 77 4.19 5.71 -9.20
CA TYR A 77 4.57 5.44 -7.81
C TYR A 77 3.43 4.84 -6.99
N GLY A 78 2.23 5.42 -7.11
CA GLY A 78 1.04 4.91 -6.41
C GLY A 78 0.66 3.50 -6.87
N LEU A 79 0.69 3.24 -8.18
CA LEU A 79 0.38 1.93 -8.75
C LEU A 79 1.39 0.87 -8.30
N MET A 80 2.69 1.18 -8.36
CA MET A 80 3.74 0.26 -7.93
C MET A 80 3.61 -0.07 -6.44
N ALA A 81 3.40 0.95 -5.59
CA ALA A 81 3.26 0.74 -4.16
C ALA A 81 2.02 -0.11 -3.83
N ALA A 82 0.84 0.29 -4.33
CA ALA A 82 -0.40 -0.44 -4.10
C ALA A 82 -0.34 -1.87 -4.68
N GLY A 83 0.22 -2.03 -5.87
CA GLY A 83 0.40 -3.31 -6.53
C GLY A 83 1.29 -4.25 -5.73
N ILE A 84 2.51 -3.84 -5.36
CA ILE A 84 3.44 -4.66 -4.57
C ILE A 84 2.79 -5.10 -3.26
N LEU A 85 2.18 -4.17 -2.52
CA LEU A 85 1.50 -4.48 -1.26
C LEU A 85 0.35 -5.48 -1.47
N TRP A 86 -0.48 -5.28 -2.49
CA TRP A 86 -1.60 -6.16 -2.80
C TRP A 86 -1.14 -7.57 -3.16
N PHE A 87 -0.19 -7.72 -4.09
CA PHE A 87 0.34 -9.02 -4.48
C PHE A 87 0.99 -9.74 -3.29
N VAL A 88 1.84 -9.07 -2.53
CA VAL A 88 2.51 -9.69 -1.38
C VAL A 88 1.52 -10.07 -0.28
N SER A 89 0.42 -9.32 -0.11
CA SER A 89 -0.64 -9.72 0.83
C SER A 89 -1.29 -11.06 0.46
N GLY A 90 -1.28 -11.43 -0.82
CA GLY A 90 -1.75 -12.71 -1.33
C GLY A 90 -0.80 -13.88 -1.07
N LEU A 91 0.39 -13.65 -0.52
CA LEU A 91 1.37 -14.70 -0.18
C LEU A 91 1.12 -15.31 1.21
N GLU A 92 0.15 -14.81 1.99
CA GLU A 92 -0.20 -15.40 3.28
C GLU A 92 -0.53 -16.91 3.14
N PRO A 93 -0.40 -17.71 4.22
CA PRO A 93 -0.87 -19.09 4.20
C PRO A 93 -2.33 -19.15 3.71
N GLU A 94 -2.63 -20.04 2.76
CA GLU A 94 -3.93 -20.10 2.06
C GLU A 94 -4.29 -18.92 1.14
N GLY A 95 -3.39 -17.96 0.96
CA GLY A 95 -3.56 -16.76 0.14
C GLY A 95 -3.70 -17.06 -1.36
N TRP A 96 -4.42 -16.17 -2.04
CA TRP A 96 -4.77 -16.32 -3.46
C TRP A 96 -3.54 -16.38 -4.37
N LEU A 97 -2.54 -15.51 -4.14
CA LEU A 97 -1.33 -15.49 -4.96
C LEU A 97 -0.52 -16.75 -4.68
N ARG A 98 -0.34 -17.13 -3.41
CA ARG A 98 0.40 -18.33 -3.02
C ARG A 98 -0.17 -19.59 -3.71
N LYS A 99 -1.50 -19.73 -3.75
CA LYS A 99 -2.20 -20.86 -4.40
C LYS A 99 -2.06 -20.88 -5.92
N SER A 100 -1.87 -19.71 -6.54
CA SER A 100 -1.70 -19.60 -7.99
C SER A 100 -0.28 -19.90 -8.48
N LEU A 101 0.71 -19.95 -7.58
CA LEU A 101 2.10 -20.21 -7.92
C LEU A 101 2.38 -21.70 -8.02
N GLU A 102 3.04 -22.13 -9.10
CA GLU A 102 3.53 -23.51 -9.24
C GLU A 102 4.55 -23.86 -8.14
N LYS A 103 5.36 -22.87 -7.74
CA LYS A 103 6.39 -22.99 -6.69
C LYS A 103 6.26 -21.83 -5.72
N PRO A 104 5.36 -21.93 -4.71
CA PRO A 104 5.21 -20.87 -3.73
C PRO A 104 6.48 -20.74 -2.87
N PRO A 105 6.81 -19.53 -2.40
CA PRO A 105 7.96 -19.34 -1.51
C PRO A 105 7.78 -20.15 -0.22
N GLU A 106 8.86 -20.80 0.21
CA GLU A 106 8.87 -21.59 1.46
C GLU A 106 8.63 -20.70 2.67
N ARG A 107 9.24 -19.51 2.66
CA ARG A 107 9.12 -18.50 3.72
C ARG A 107 8.54 -17.22 3.18
N VAL A 108 7.51 -16.69 3.84
CA VAL A 108 6.82 -15.48 3.39
C VAL A 108 7.20 -14.24 4.19
N GLY A 109 7.68 -14.41 5.43
CA GLY A 109 8.08 -13.32 6.32
C GLY A 109 8.97 -12.24 5.66
N PRO A 110 10.08 -12.59 4.99
CA PRO A 110 10.96 -11.61 4.37
C PRO A 110 10.24 -10.77 3.30
N TYR A 111 9.33 -11.37 2.55
CA TYR A 111 8.56 -10.67 1.53
C TYR A 111 7.64 -9.61 2.14
N PHE A 112 6.99 -9.91 3.26
CA PHE A 112 6.14 -8.94 3.97
C PHE A 112 6.95 -7.75 4.47
N PHE A 113 8.13 -7.99 5.06
CA PHE A 113 9.02 -6.91 5.53
C PHE A 113 9.49 -6.02 4.36
N TRP A 114 10.05 -6.62 3.31
CA TRP A 114 10.57 -5.86 2.17
C TRP A 114 9.47 -5.13 1.39
N ALA A 115 8.30 -5.75 1.25
CA ALA A 115 7.15 -5.10 0.63
C ALA A 115 6.67 -3.89 1.44
N ALA A 116 6.66 -3.97 2.77
CA ALA A 116 6.33 -2.84 3.60
C ALA A 116 7.36 -1.71 3.48
N LEU A 117 8.66 -2.03 3.42
CA LEU A 117 9.73 -1.04 3.27
C LEU A 117 9.67 -0.34 1.91
N VAL A 118 9.64 -1.13 0.83
CA VAL A 118 9.54 -0.62 -0.53
C VAL A 118 8.22 0.13 -0.71
N GLY A 119 7.12 -0.42 -0.18
CA GLY A 119 5.82 0.23 -0.15
C GLY A 119 5.86 1.58 0.54
N LEU A 120 6.50 1.69 1.70
CA LEU A 120 6.65 2.96 2.43
C LEU A 120 7.41 3.99 1.61
N LEU A 121 8.54 3.61 1.01
CA LEU A 121 9.38 4.51 0.22
C LEU A 121 8.68 4.98 -1.07
N LEU A 122 8.01 4.06 -1.77
CA LEU A 122 7.24 4.40 -2.97
C LEU A 122 6.02 5.25 -2.62
N TRP A 123 5.32 4.94 -1.52
CA TRP A 123 4.17 5.72 -1.07
C TRP A 123 4.57 7.12 -0.62
N TRP A 124 5.73 7.26 0.01
CA TRP A 124 6.32 8.56 0.31
C TRP A 124 6.57 9.37 -0.96
N ARG A 125 7.23 8.78 -1.98
CA ARG A 125 7.43 9.43 -3.28
C ARG A 125 6.13 9.75 -4.01
N PHE A 126 5.12 8.90 -3.89
CA PHE A 126 3.78 9.14 -4.39
C PHE A 126 3.19 10.43 -3.78
N ILE A 127 3.27 10.60 -2.46
CA ILE A 127 2.79 11.81 -1.79
C ILE A 127 3.58 13.05 -2.24
N GLU A 128 4.90 13.00 -2.22
CA GLU A 128 5.76 14.14 -2.61
C GLU A 128 5.48 14.62 -4.03
N THR A 129 5.42 13.70 -4.99
CA THR A 129 5.10 14.01 -6.39
C THR A 129 3.67 14.50 -6.58
N GLY A 130 2.81 14.27 -5.60
CA GLY A 130 1.44 14.77 -5.57
C GLY A 130 1.28 16.17 -4.96
N ILE A 131 2.23 16.65 -4.16
CA ILE A 131 2.22 17.98 -3.52
C ILE A 131 2.86 19.04 -4.43
N ALA A 132 3.81 18.64 -5.28
CA ALA A 132 4.62 19.55 -6.08
C ALA A 132 3.90 20.26 -7.26
N ARG A 133 2.55 20.27 -7.30
CA ARG A 133 1.75 20.97 -8.32
C ARG A 133 0.45 21.51 -7.75
#